data_AF-A0A839E7R5-F1
#
_entry.id   AF-A0A839E7R5-F1
#
_cell.length_a   1.000
_cell.length_b   1.000
_cell.length_c   1.000
_cell.angle_alpha   90.00
_cell.angle_beta   90.00
_cell.angle_gamma   90.00
#
_symmetry.space_group_name_H-M   'P 1'
#
loop_
_entity.id
_entity.type
_entity.pdbx_description
1 polymer ?
#
loop_
_entity_poly.entity_id
_entity_poly.type
_entity_poly.pdbx_seq_one_letter_code
_entity_poly.pdbx_strand_id
1 'polypeptide(L)'
;MALFINDYNTEQEGKQNRMRALLERMIERGVAVDGLGHQFHVSLSFPVDALGAAIDRFADLLITQAVTELDVTMGTPVSEARFVDQGYYYRDAFRDFRERAEELYSVTIWGLTDNRSWRSDCRRSPPATA
;
A
#
# COMPACT_ATOMS: atom_id res chain seq x y z
N MET A 1 1.54 17.65 14.88
CA MET A 1 2.35 16.98 13.84
C MET A 1 2.33 15.51 14.18
N ALA A 2 1.90 14.65 13.25
CA ALA A 2 1.72 13.22 13.52
C ALA A 2 2.95 12.43 13.05
N LEU A 3 3.37 11.45 13.86
CA LEU A 3 4.50 10.55 13.62
C LEU A 3 3.99 9.19 13.15
N PHE A 4 4.29 8.87 11.89
CA PHE A 4 3.90 7.61 11.26
C PHE A 4 5.07 6.65 11.17
N ILE A 5 4.83 5.37 11.44
CA ILE A 5 5.66 4.30 10.92
C ILE A 5 5.10 3.95 9.53
N ASN A 6 5.90 4.10 8.48
CA ASN A 6 5.49 3.81 7.10
C ASN A 6 6.24 2.59 6.57
N ASP A 7 5.55 1.59 6.02
CA ASP A 7 6.20 0.37 5.54
C ASP A 7 5.43 -0.33 4.40
N TYR A 8 6.15 -1.11 3.57
CA TYR A 8 5.59 -1.98 2.54
C TYR A 8 5.20 -3.35 3.11
N ASN A 9 4.44 -4.16 2.37
CA ASN A 9 4.06 -5.52 2.75
C ASN A 9 3.26 -5.61 4.06
N THR A 10 2.70 -4.51 4.55
CA THR A 10 1.79 -4.48 5.70
C THR A 10 0.47 -5.22 5.43
N GLU A 11 0.20 -5.53 4.17
CA GLU A 11 -0.86 -6.40 3.66
C GLU A 11 -0.54 -7.90 3.75
N GLN A 12 0.69 -8.26 4.13
CA GLN A 12 1.10 -9.66 4.30
C GLN A 12 1.07 -10.09 5.76
N GLU A 13 0.33 -11.15 6.07
CA GLU A 13 0.11 -11.66 7.43
C GLU A 13 1.39 -11.79 8.27
N GLY A 14 2.45 -12.36 7.68
CA GLY A 14 3.73 -12.55 8.36
C GLY A 14 4.38 -11.23 8.83
N LYS A 15 4.21 -10.15 8.05
CA LYS A 15 4.72 -8.82 8.42
C LYS A 15 3.74 -8.07 9.33
N GLN A 16 2.43 -8.25 9.14
CA GLN A 16 1.39 -7.71 10.01
C GLN A 16 1.65 -8.05 11.48
N ASN A 17 1.91 -9.33 11.77
CA ASN A 17 2.15 -9.79 13.14
C ASN A 17 3.38 -9.12 13.77
N ARG A 18 4.44 -8.90 12.99
CA ARG A 18 5.66 -8.23 13.47
C ARG A 18 5.44 -6.73 13.68
N MET A 19 4.73 -6.08 12.76
CA MET A 19 4.40 -4.65 12.85
C MET A 19 3.48 -4.39 14.05
N ARG A 20 2.46 -5.23 14.24
CA ARG A 20 1.54 -5.11 15.38
C ARG A 20 2.25 -5.26 16.71
N ALA A 21 3.08 -6.29 16.85
CA ALA A 21 3.88 -6.47 18.06
C ALA A 21 4.85 -5.29 18.31
N LEU A 22 5.37 -4.65 17.26
CA LEU A 22 6.18 -3.44 17.41
C LEU A 22 5.35 -2.27 17.93
N LEU A 23 4.20 -2.00 17.31
CA LEU A 23 3.31 -0.90 17.68
C LEU A 23 2.81 -1.06 19.11
N GLU A 24 2.36 -2.26 19.49
CA GLU A 24 1.93 -2.58 20.87
C GLU A 24 3.03 -2.27 21.89
N ARG A 25 4.28 -2.72 21.64
CA ARG A 25 5.42 -2.41 22.53
C ARG A 25 5.77 -0.92 22.57
N MET A 26 5.57 -0.19 21.48
CA MET A 26 5.81 1.26 21.44
C MET A 26 4.76 2.01 22.26
N ILE A 27 3.48 1.66 22.08
CA ILE A 27 2.35 2.19 22.83
C ILE A 27 2.53 1.91 24.34
N GLU A 28 2.83 0.66 24.71
CA GLU A 28 3.05 0.26 26.11
C GLU A 28 4.19 1.04 26.78
N ARG A 29 5.24 1.38 26.02
CA ARG A 29 6.41 2.12 26.51
C ARG A 29 6.23 3.65 26.46
N GLY A 30 5.06 4.14 26.04
CA GLY A 30 4.80 5.57 25.87
C GLY A 30 5.65 6.23 24.78
N VAL A 31 6.12 5.46 23.79
CA VAL A 31 6.83 6.00 22.64
C VAL A 31 5.82 6.72 21.74
N ALA A 32 6.15 7.94 21.30
CA ALA A 32 5.29 8.69 20.40
C ALA A 32 5.16 7.97 19.05
N VAL A 33 3.97 7.45 18.77
CA VAL A 33 3.55 6.91 17.48
C VAL A 33 2.08 7.28 17.28
N ASP A 34 1.80 8.09 16.27
CA ASP A 34 0.46 8.61 16.00
C ASP A 34 -0.24 7.81 14.90
N GLY A 35 0.52 7.08 14.07
CA GLY A 35 -0.07 6.33 12.98
C GLY A 35 0.79 5.28 12.28
N LEU A 36 0.13 4.50 11.44
CA LEU A 36 0.69 3.49 10.56
C LEU A 36 0.40 3.84 9.09
N GLY A 37 1.46 3.91 8.29
CA GLY A 37 1.40 4.10 6.85
C GLY A 37 1.54 2.76 6.13
N HIS A 38 0.55 2.43 5.33
CA HIS A 38 0.51 1.28 4.44
C HIS A 38 0.92 1.72 3.04
N GLN A 39 2.13 1.34 2.59
CA GLN A 39 2.56 1.72 1.24
C GLN A 39 1.66 1.08 0.16
N PHE A 40 1.30 -0.19 0.32
CA PHE A 40 0.48 -0.94 -0.64
C PHE A 40 1.02 -0.92 -2.09
N HIS A 41 2.31 -1.20 -2.24
CA HIS A 41 2.93 -1.52 -3.53
C HIS A 41 2.58 -2.95 -3.98
N VAL A 42 1.38 -3.13 -4.54
CA VAL A 42 0.84 -4.45 -4.87
C VAL A 42 0.88 -4.74 -6.37
N SER A 43 0.30 -5.86 -6.78
CA SER A 43 0.16 -6.27 -8.18
C SER A 43 -1.22 -6.85 -8.41
N LEU A 44 -1.63 -6.99 -9.67
CA LEU A 44 -2.93 -7.58 -10.03
C LEU A 44 -3.18 -8.97 -9.46
N SER A 45 -2.14 -9.74 -9.15
CA SER A 45 -2.28 -11.07 -8.55
C SER A 45 -2.49 -11.04 -7.04
N PHE A 46 -2.34 -9.88 -6.39
CA PHE A 46 -2.51 -9.76 -4.95
C PHE A 46 -3.98 -9.48 -4.61
N PRO A 47 -4.62 -10.24 -3.71
CA PRO A 47 -6.06 -10.13 -3.45
C PRO A 47 -6.42 -8.76 -2.84
N VAL A 48 -7.47 -8.11 -3.37
CA VAL A 48 -7.89 -6.76 -2.95
C VAL A 48 -8.39 -6.75 -1.50
N ASP A 49 -9.12 -7.78 -1.09
CA ASP A 49 -9.65 -7.95 0.27
C ASP A 49 -8.55 -8.05 1.35
N ALA A 50 -7.33 -8.45 0.96
CA ALA A 50 -6.19 -8.42 1.88
C ALA A 50 -5.75 -6.99 2.24
N LEU A 51 -6.08 -5.98 1.43
CA LEU A 51 -5.81 -4.57 1.75
C LEU A 51 -6.71 -4.10 2.90
N GLY A 52 -8.01 -4.37 2.82
CA GLY A 52 -8.96 -4.08 3.90
C GLY A 52 -8.66 -4.87 5.17
N ALA A 53 -8.38 -6.16 5.04
CA ALA A 53 -8.01 -6.99 6.17
C ALA A 53 -6.73 -6.49 6.88
N ALA A 54 -5.81 -5.88 6.14
CA ALA A 54 -4.64 -5.25 6.72
C ALA A 54 -5.00 -4.03 7.58
N ILE A 55 -5.92 -3.19 7.12
CA ILE A 55 -6.39 -2.02 7.86
C ILE A 55 -7.16 -2.45 9.13
N ASP A 56 -8.06 -3.43 8.99
CA ASP A 56 -8.83 -3.98 10.11
C ASP A 56 -7.92 -4.56 11.21
N ARG A 57 -6.78 -5.14 10.80
CA ARG A 57 -5.81 -5.75 11.72
C ARG A 57 -5.18 -4.77 12.71
N PHE A 58 -5.17 -3.47 12.41
CA PHE A 58 -4.61 -2.43 13.30
C PHE A 58 -5.65 -1.46 13.83
N ALA A 59 -6.92 -1.57 13.44
CA ALA A 59 -7.99 -0.66 13.83
C ALA A 59 -8.16 -0.54 15.36
N ASP A 60 -7.91 -1.62 16.10
CA ASP A 60 -8.05 -1.65 17.56
C ASP A 60 -6.89 -0.98 18.32
N LEU A 61 -5.79 -0.62 17.65
CA LEU A 61 -4.68 0.09 18.28
C LEU A 61 -4.94 1.59 18.49
N LEU A 62 -6.06 2.11 17.96
CA LEU A 62 -6.49 3.52 18.08
C LEU A 62 -5.44 4.54 17.61
N ILE A 63 -4.57 4.12 16.70
CA ILE A 63 -3.64 5.00 15.96
C ILE A 63 -4.22 5.31 14.58
N THR A 64 -3.82 6.44 14.00
CA THR A 64 -4.29 6.86 12.68
C THR A 64 -3.68 5.96 11.60
N GLN A 65 -4.47 5.44 10.66
CA GLN A 65 -3.94 4.69 9.52
C GLN A 65 -3.95 5.54 8.25
N ALA A 66 -3.05 5.25 7.30
CA ALA A 66 -3.05 5.90 5.99
C ALA A 66 -2.55 4.94 4.91
N VAL A 67 -3.14 5.00 3.72
CA VAL A 67 -2.54 4.40 2.53
C VAL A 67 -1.66 5.46 1.88
N THR A 68 -0.36 5.21 1.81
CA THR A 68 0.65 6.26 1.56
C THR A 68 1.25 6.24 0.16
N GLU A 69 1.33 5.07 -0.48
CA GLU A 69 2.10 4.90 -1.72
C GLU A 69 1.45 3.90 -2.70
N LEU A 70 0.11 3.89 -2.80
CA LEU A 70 -0.61 2.89 -3.58
C LEU A 70 -0.18 2.91 -5.06
N ASP A 71 0.36 1.79 -5.51
CA ASP A 71 0.55 1.47 -6.93
C ASP A 71 0.28 -0.03 -7.18
N VAL A 72 -0.29 -0.36 -8.34
CA VAL A 72 -0.70 -1.73 -8.69
C VAL A 72 -0.03 -2.11 -10.00
N THR A 73 0.97 -2.99 -9.97
CA THR A 73 1.60 -3.45 -11.21
C THR A 73 0.74 -4.47 -11.94
N MET A 74 0.65 -4.32 -13.27
CA MET A 74 -0.02 -5.31 -14.10
C MET A 74 0.83 -6.57 -14.26
N GLY A 75 2.15 -6.46 -14.29
CA GLY A 75 3.07 -7.54 -14.70
C GLY A 75 3.26 -7.59 -16.22
N THR A 76 4.25 -8.35 -16.68
CA THR A 76 4.60 -8.49 -18.11
C THR A 76 4.08 -9.80 -18.71
N PRO A 77 3.65 -9.84 -19.97
CA PRO A 77 3.47 -8.71 -20.87
C PRO A 77 2.26 -7.83 -20.49
N VAL A 78 2.30 -6.56 -20.90
CA VAL A 78 1.20 -5.61 -20.78
C VAL A 78 0.20 -5.82 -21.93
N SER A 79 -1.10 -5.71 -21.65
CA SER A 79 -2.16 -5.81 -22.66
C SER A 79 -3.38 -4.95 -22.28
N GLU A 80 -4.25 -4.66 -23.25
CA GLU A 80 -5.51 -3.92 -23.01
C GLU A 80 -6.40 -4.59 -21.95
N ALA A 81 -6.49 -5.93 -21.96
CA ALA A 81 -7.22 -6.67 -20.94
C ALA A 81 -6.66 -6.40 -19.53
N ARG A 82 -5.33 -6.34 -19.37
CA ARG A 82 -4.71 -6.06 -18.06
C ARG A 82 -4.94 -4.61 -17.60
N PHE A 83 -5.07 -3.65 -18.51
CA PHE A 83 -5.47 -2.29 -18.15
C PHE A 83 -6.91 -2.26 -17.60
N VAL A 84 -7.82 -3.03 -18.22
CA VAL A 84 -9.19 -3.17 -17.72
C VAL A 84 -9.19 -3.83 -16.32
N ASP A 85 -8.42 -4.90 -16.14
CA ASP A 85 -8.27 -5.56 -14.84
C ASP A 85 -7.71 -4.61 -13.77
N GLN A 86 -6.71 -3.79 -14.12
CA GLN A 86 -6.15 -2.77 -13.23
C GLN A 86 -7.19 -1.70 -12.86
N GLY A 87 -8.03 -1.30 -13.81
CA GLY A 87 -9.17 -0.41 -13.54
C GLY A 87 -10.15 -1.01 -12.53
N TYR A 88 -10.50 -2.29 -12.67
CA TYR A 88 -11.36 -2.99 -11.71
C TYR A 88 -10.69 -3.15 -10.35
N TYR A 89 -9.39 -3.44 -10.32
CA TYR A 89 -8.62 -3.52 -9.09
C TYR A 89 -8.70 -2.22 -8.28
N TYR A 90 -8.40 -1.08 -8.92
CA TYR A 90 -8.49 0.23 -8.28
C TYR A 90 -9.92 0.54 -7.84
N ARG A 91 -10.94 0.25 -8.67
CA ARG A 91 -12.35 0.43 -8.29
C ARG A 91 -12.67 -0.31 -7.00
N ASP A 92 -12.29 -1.57 -6.90
CA ASP A 92 -12.64 -2.42 -5.77
C ASP A 92 -11.84 -2.05 -4.52
N ALA A 93 -10.55 -1.73 -4.66
CA ALA A 93 -9.74 -1.22 -3.55
C ALA A 93 -10.29 0.10 -2.98
N PHE A 94 -10.68 1.06 -3.84
CA PHE A 94 -11.26 2.33 -3.38
C PHE A 94 -12.70 2.19 -2.88
N ARG A 95 -13.43 1.12 -3.21
CA ARG A 95 -14.68 0.78 -2.53
C ARG A 95 -14.38 0.35 -1.10
N ASP A 96 -13.43 -0.57 -0.93
CA ASP A 96 -13.02 -1.13 0.36
C ASP A 96 -12.42 -0.07 1.30
N PHE A 97 -11.58 0.84 0.79
CA PHE A 97 -11.05 1.97 1.56
C PHE A 97 -12.13 2.95 2.01
N ARG A 98 -13.17 3.14 1.21
CA ARG A 98 -14.28 4.04 1.55
C ARG A 98 -15.20 3.45 2.62
N GLU A 99 -15.32 2.13 2.69
CA GLU A 99 -15.98 1.45 3.80
C GLU A 99 -15.21 1.65 5.13
N ARG A 100 -13.90 1.93 5.06
CA ARG A 100 -13.00 2.20 6.19
C ARG A 100 -12.55 3.67 6.28
N ALA A 101 -13.34 4.59 5.72
CA ALA A 101 -12.96 6.00 5.66
C ALA A 101 -12.75 6.65 7.04
N GLU A 102 -13.37 6.11 8.10
CA GLU A 102 -13.18 6.59 9.48
C GLU A 102 -11.84 6.15 10.09
N GLU A 103 -11.24 5.07 9.56
CA GLU A 103 -9.97 4.51 10.04
C GLU A 103 -8.77 5.06 9.25
N LEU A 104 -9.01 5.63 8.07
CA LEU A 104 -8.00 6.15 7.15
C LEU A 104 -7.96 7.67 7.12
N TYR A 105 -6.78 8.23 7.38
CA TYR A 105 -6.52 9.67 7.20
C TYR A 105 -6.44 10.07 5.72
N SER A 106 -5.84 9.22 4.88
CA SER A 106 -5.66 9.51 3.46
C SER A 106 -5.42 8.23 2.66
N VAL A 107 -5.65 8.33 1.35
CA VAL A 107 -5.18 7.38 0.34
C VAL A 107 -4.41 8.14 -0.70
N THR A 108 -3.11 7.84 -0.83
CA THR A 108 -2.18 8.51 -1.75
C THR A 108 -1.66 7.52 -2.79
N ILE A 109 -1.68 7.94 -4.06
CA ILE A 109 -1.16 7.16 -5.19
C ILE A 109 0.31 7.53 -5.44
N TRP A 110 1.16 6.53 -5.71
CA TRP A 110 2.60 6.74 -5.84
C TRP A 110 3.08 7.05 -7.26
N GLY A 111 2.71 8.24 -7.72
CA GLY A 111 3.12 8.77 -9.02
C GLY A 111 1.94 9.33 -9.80
N LEU A 112 2.27 10.21 -10.75
CA LEU A 112 1.27 10.88 -11.59
C LEU A 112 1.10 10.20 -12.96
N THR A 113 2.20 9.71 -13.54
CA THR A 113 2.22 9.11 -14.87
C THR A 113 3.06 7.84 -14.89
N ASP A 114 2.62 6.83 -15.64
CA ASP A 114 3.27 5.51 -15.69
C ASP A 114 4.74 5.56 -16.10
N ASN A 115 5.10 6.46 -17.03
CA ASN A 115 6.47 6.64 -17.52
C ASN A 115 7.43 7.26 -16.48
N ARG A 116 6.92 7.72 -15.33
CA ARG A 116 7.70 8.26 -14.21
C ARG A 116 7.58 7.40 -12.95
N SER A 117 6.82 6.30 -13.00
CA SER A 117 6.73 5.37 -11.88
C SER A 117 8.12 4.78 -11.57
N TRP A 118 8.44 4.66 -10.29
CA TRP A 118 9.66 3.99 -9.82
C TRP A 118 9.68 2.48 -10.15
N ARG A 119 8.51 1.90 -10.40
CA ARG A 119 8.30 0.51 -10.85
C ARG A 119 8.15 0.39 -12.36
N SER A 120 8.44 1.46 -13.11
CA SER A 120 8.57 1.35 -14.56
C SER A 120 9.88 0.60 -14.89
N ASP A 121 9.84 -0.29 -15.90
CA ASP A 121 11.02 -0.99 -16.41
C ASP A 121 12.03 -0.04 -17.11
N CYS A 122 11.86 1.28 -16.99
CA CYS A 122 12.76 2.29 -17.54
C CYS A 122 14.04 2.45 -16.69
N ARG A 123 14.75 1.35 -16.41
CA ARG A 123 16.16 1.40 -16.02
C ARG A 123 17.01 1.30 -17.28
N ARG A 124 17.55 2.46 -17.68
CA ARG A 124 18.64 2.71 -18.64
C ARG A 124 19.43 1.44 -19.04
N SER A 125 19.05 0.79 -20.12
CA SER A 125 20.02 0.03 -20.91
C SER A 125 20.96 1.06 -21.55
N PRO A 126 22.30 0.99 -21.36
CA PRO A 126 23.18 1.77 -22.20
C PRO A 126 22.95 1.35 -23.67
N PRO A 127 23.09 2.28 -24.64
CA PRO A 127 22.98 1.91 -26.04
C PRO A 127 23.96 0.79 -26.33
N ALA A 128 23.49 -0.29 -26.94
CA ALA A 128 24.35 -1.36 -27.41
C ALA A 128 25.34 -0.73 -28.41
N THR A 129 26.63 -0.70 -28.06
CA THR A 129 27.68 -0.30 -28.99
C THR A 129 27.72 -1.29 -30.14
N ALA A 130 27.73 -0.75 -31.35
CA ALA A 130 27.83 -1.45 -32.63
C ALA A 130 29.14 -2.23 -32.78
#